data_AF-A0AA95JRJ2-F1
#
_entry.id   AF-A0AA95JRJ2-F1
#
_cell.length_a   1.000
_cell.length_b   1.000
_cell.length_c   1.000
_cell.angle_alpha   90.00
_cell.angle_beta   90.00
_cell.angle_gamma   90.00
#
_symmetry.space_group_name_H-M   'P 1'
#
loop_
_entity.id
_entity.type
_entity.pdbx_description
1 polymer ?
#
loop_
_entity_poly.entity_id
_entity_poly.type
_entity_poly.pdbx_seq_one_letter_code
_entity_poly.pdbx_strand_id
1 'polypeptide(L)'
;MRTPDFSDGQLIDGLRAAAAELGEPLTNGAYDAWQRGRDIAASPALLIRRFGSWRAACEAAGLRANATRSTSRRWSEEDLVAVVATYLSTEGATGSFADYSAWARTREDTPSGATLRQRGSWAELKRQAQSH
;
A
#
# COMPACT_ATOMS: atom_id res chain seq x y z
N MET A 1 13.92 -19.01 -15.55
CA MET A 1 13.23 -19.73 -14.44
C MET A 1 11.74 -19.69 -14.71
N ARG A 2 11.07 -20.83 -14.93
CA ARG A 2 9.60 -20.89 -14.96
C ARG A 2 9.09 -20.63 -13.55
N THR A 3 8.18 -19.68 -13.38
CA THR A 3 7.42 -19.56 -12.14
C THR A 3 6.59 -20.83 -11.99
N PRO A 4 6.56 -21.50 -10.83
CA PRO A 4 5.67 -22.63 -10.64
C PRO A 4 4.23 -22.18 -10.91
N ASP A 5 3.48 -22.96 -11.69
CA ASP A 5 2.05 -22.73 -11.86
C ASP A 5 1.34 -23.17 -10.57
N PHE A 6 1.06 -22.21 -9.70
CA PHE A 6 0.26 -22.44 -8.51
C PHE A 6 -1.23 -22.33 -8.83
N SER A 7 -2.01 -23.34 -8.45
CA SER A 7 -3.47 -23.24 -8.41
C SER A 7 -3.95 -22.42 -7.21
N ASP A 8 -5.19 -21.92 -7.26
CA ASP A 8 -5.77 -21.15 -6.15
C ASP A 8 -5.79 -21.93 -4.83
N GLY A 9 -6.02 -23.25 -4.91
CA GLY A 9 -5.94 -24.13 -3.75
C GLY A 9 -4.54 -24.17 -3.12
N GLN A 10 -3.49 -24.33 -3.94
CA GLN A 10 -2.11 -24.33 -3.44
C GLN A 10 -1.71 -22.99 -2.83
N LEU A 11 -2.20 -21.88 -3.40
CA LEU A 11 -1.99 -20.55 -2.83
C LEU A 11 -2.65 -20.40 -1.45
N ILE A 12 -3.88 -20.90 -1.31
CA ILE A 12 -4.62 -20.92 -0.04
C ILE A 12 -3.93 -21.81 0.99
N ASP A 13 -3.49 -23.01 0.60
CA ASP A 13 -2.82 -23.95 1.50
C ASP A 13 -1.48 -23.39 1.99
N GLY A 14 -0.71 -22.73 1.11
CA GLY A 14 0.51 -22.03 1.51
C GLY A 14 0.24 -20.93 2.54
N LEU A 15 -0.84 -20.17 2.40
CA LEU A 15 -1.25 -19.15 3.39
C LEU A 15 -1.64 -19.79 4.72
N ARG A 16 -2.38 -20.89 4.71
CA ARG A 16 -2.79 -21.62 5.93
C ARG A 16 -1.60 -22.24 6.65
N ALA A 17 -0.67 -22.84 5.92
CA ALA A 17 0.56 -23.39 6.48
C ALA A 17 1.39 -22.29 7.16
N ALA A 18 1.53 -21.13 6.53
CA ALA A 18 2.21 -20.00 7.14
C ALA A 18 1.51 -19.49 8.40
N ALA A 19 0.18 -19.38 8.40
CA ALA A 19 -0.58 -18.97 9.58
C ALA A 19 -0.51 -19.98 10.72
N ALA A 20 -0.44 -21.28 10.41
CA ALA A 20 -0.26 -22.32 11.42
C ALA A 20 1.11 -22.22 12.12
N GLU A 21 2.16 -21.81 11.40
CA GLU A 21 3.52 -21.66 11.96
C GLU A 21 3.75 -20.29 12.61
N LEU A 22 3.23 -19.20 12.03
CA LEU A 22 3.50 -17.82 12.44
C LEU A 22 2.41 -17.20 13.31
N GLY A 23 1.22 -17.80 13.32
CA GLY A 23 0.02 -17.26 13.97
C GLY A 23 -0.70 -16.19 13.15
N GLU A 24 -1.85 -15.77 13.68
CA GLU A 24 -2.68 -14.70 13.13
C GLU A 24 -2.64 -13.45 14.03
N PRO A 25 -2.68 -12.22 13.46
CA PRO A 25 -2.93 -11.93 12.06
C PRO A 25 -1.67 -12.06 11.17
N LEU A 26 -1.83 -12.75 10.03
CA LEU A 26 -0.72 -13.02 9.12
C LEU A 26 -0.35 -11.74 8.35
N THR A 27 0.90 -11.30 8.51
CA THR A 27 1.42 -10.11 7.82
C THR A 27 2.09 -10.49 6.50
N ASN A 28 2.03 -9.59 5.51
CA ASN A 28 2.70 -9.79 4.23
C ASN A 28 4.22 -9.98 4.39
N GLY A 29 4.86 -9.21 5.26
CA GLY A 29 6.30 -9.30 5.52
C GLY A 29 6.72 -10.59 6.23
N ALA A 30 5.94 -11.03 7.22
CA ALA A 30 6.21 -12.30 7.90
C ALA A 30 6.05 -13.49 6.95
N TYR A 31 5.02 -13.47 6.10
CA TYR A 31 4.85 -14.48 5.05
C TYR A 31 5.97 -14.43 4.01
N ASP A 32 6.40 -13.25 3.55
CA ASP A 32 7.50 -13.11 2.59
C ASP A 32 8.82 -13.67 3.14
N ALA A 33 9.08 -13.47 4.43
CA ALA A 33 10.23 -14.07 5.09
C ALA A 33 10.08 -15.60 5.19
N TRP A 34 8.89 -16.09 5.54
CA TRP A 34 8.60 -17.51 5.74
C TRP A 34 8.60 -18.33 4.44
N GLN A 35 8.09 -17.77 3.35
CA GLN A 35 8.00 -18.49 2.06
C GLN A 35 9.36 -18.69 1.40
N ARG A 36 10.36 -17.84 1.72
CA ARG A 36 11.70 -17.92 1.11
C ARG A 36 12.33 -19.28 1.39
N GLY A 37 12.58 -20.04 0.32
CA GLY A 37 13.15 -21.39 0.41
C GLY A 37 12.12 -22.51 0.61
N ARG A 38 10.82 -22.22 0.48
CA ARG A 38 9.75 -23.22 0.54
C ARG A 38 9.06 -23.34 -0.82
N ASP A 39 9.18 -24.50 -1.47
CA ASP A 39 8.54 -24.74 -2.77
C ASP A 39 7.01 -24.77 -2.73
N ILE A 40 6.45 -25.01 -1.54
CA ILE A 40 5.00 -25.05 -1.30
C ILE A 40 4.36 -23.65 -1.24
N ALA A 41 5.16 -22.60 -1.18
CA ALA A 41 4.70 -21.25 -0.91
C ALA A 41 4.98 -20.32 -2.09
N ALA A 42 3.95 -19.65 -2.57
CA ALA A 42 4.07 -18.65 -3.62
C ALA A 42 4.62 -17.33 -3.08
N SER A 43 5.14 -16.49 -3.98
CA SER A 43 5.52 -15.13 -3.58
C SER A 43 4.28 -14.29 -3.23
N PRO A 44 4.41 -13.30 -2.31
CA PRO A 44 3.31 -12.39 -1.99
C PRO A 44 2.79 -11.63 -3.22
N ALA A 45 3.67 -11.33 -4.18
CA ALA A 45 3.29 -10.67 -5.43
C ALA A 45 2.34 -11.54 -6.27
N LEU A 46 2.55 -12.86 -6.33
CA LEU A 46 1.66 -13.78 -7.03
C LEU A 46 0.29 -13.85 -6.34
N LEU A 47 0.27 -13.91 -5.00
CA LEU A 47 -0.95 -13.88 -4.21
C LEU A 47 -1.76 -12.60 -4.46
N ILE A 48 -1.10 -11.43 -4.43
CA ILE A 48 -1.75 -10.13 -4.71
C ILE A 48 -2.25 -10.08 -6.15
N ARG A 49 -1.47 -10.55 -7.13
CA ARG A 49 -1.89 -10.59 -8.53
C ARG A 49 -3.12 -11.48 -8.74
N ARG A 50 -3.20 -12.60 -8.03
CA ARG A 50 -4.27 -13.60 -8.19
C ARG A 50 -5.56 -13.22 -7.46
N PHE A 51 -5.45 -12.73 -6.22
CA PHE A 51 -6.59 -12.41 -5.36
C PHE A 51 -6.88 -10.90 -5.25
N GLY A 52 -6.11 -10.05 -5.92
CA GLY A 52 -6.27 -8.59 -5.96
C GLY A 52 -5.60 -7.84 -4.81
N SER A 53 -5.53 -8.42 -3.61
CA SER A 53 -4.82 -7.83 -2.47
C SER A 53 -4.38 -8.89 -1.45
N TRP A 54 -3.42 -8.53 -0.58
CA TRP A 54 -3.02 -9.39 0.54
C TRP A 54 -4.20 -9.75 1.43
N ARG A 55 -5.05 -8.76 1.73
CA ARG A 55 -6.24 -8.96 2.56
C ARG A 55 -7.19 -9.96 1.91
N ALA A 56 -7.48 -9.80 0.62
CA ALA A 56 -8.33 -10.72 -0.12
C ALA A 56 -7.76 -12.13 -0.19
N ALA A 57 -6.43 -12.28 -0.32
CA ALA A 57 -5.77 -13.59 -0.29
C ALA A 57 -5.93 -14.29 1.07
N CYS A 58 -5.67 -13.57 2.18
CA CYS A 58 -5.91 -14.09 3.52
C CYS A 58 -7.40 -14.41 3.77
N GLU A 59 -8.32 -13.56 3.33
CA GLU A 59 -9.78 -13.80 3.43
C GLU A 59 -10.19 -15.06 2.66
N ALA A 60 -9.67 -15.27 1.45
CA ALA A 60 -9.89 -16.49 0.68
C ALA A 60 -9.36 -17.75 1.38
N ALA A 61 -8.30 -17.60 2.18
CA ALA A 61 -7.76 -18.69 3.02
C ALA A 61 -8.51 -18.88 4.36
N GLY A 62 -9.45 -17.99 4.70
CA GLY A 62 -10.16 -17.99 5.99
C GLY A 62 -9.35 -17.41 7.15
N LEU A 63 -8.32 -16.61 6.85
CA LEU A 63 -7.36 -16.06 7.81
C LEU A 63 -7.61 -14.58 8.07
N ARG A 64 -7.32 -14.14 9.30
CA ARG A 64 -7.21 -12.72 9.63
C ARG A 64 -5.93 -12.16 9.02
N ALA A 65 -6.09 -11.37 7.96
CA ALA A 65 -5.00 -10.56 7.44
C ALA A 65 -4.69 -9.44 8.43
N ASN A 66 -3.40 -9.19 8.70
CA ASN A 66 -3.07 -7.88 9.24
C ASN A 66 -3.40 -6.86 8.16
N ALA A 67 -4.23 -5.86 8.48
CA ALA A 67 -4.44 -4.75 7.58
C ALA A 67 -3.07 -4.08 7.41
N THR A 68 -2.36 -4.35 6.30
CA THR A 68 -1.24 -3.50 5.88
C THR A 68 -1.77 -2.10 6.01
N ARG A 69 -1.11 -1.30 6.87
CA ARG A 69 -1.52 0.06 7.22
C ARG A 69 -1.53 0.84 5.93
N SER A 70 -2.66 0.80 5.25
CA SER A 70 -2.85 1.45 3.96
C SER A 70 -2.70 2.92 4.31
N THR A 71 -1.59 3.53 3.92
CA THR A 71 -1.33 4.97 4.12
C THR A 71 -2.48 5.79 3.55
N SER A 72 -3.17 5.21 2.57
CA SER A 72 -4.46 5.57 2.03
C SER A 72 -5.52 5.85 3.13
N ARG A 73 -5.67 5.00 4.15
CA ARG A 73 -6.64 5.20 5.25
C ARG A 73 -6.29 6.35 6.20
N ARG A 74 -5.06 6.87 6.17
CA ARG A 74 -4.64 8.00 7.01
C ARG A 74 -5.03 9.35 6.42
N TRP A 75 -5.20 9.43 5.11
CA TRP A 75 -5.45 10.69 4.41
C TRP A 75 -6.69 10.55 3.52
N SER A 76 -7.75 11.25 3.92
CA SER A 76 -8.96 11.46 3.12
C SER A 76 -8.64 12.36 1.94
N GLU A 77 -9.50 12.39 0.92
CA GLU A 77 -9.31 13.29 -0.23
C GLU A 77 -9.25 14.76 0.21
N GLU A 78 -10.12 15.15 1.14
CA GLU A 78 -10.12 16.48 1.76
C GLU A 78 -8.81 16.79 2.49
N ASP A 79 -8.24 15.83 3.22
CA ASP A 79 -6.96 16.02 3.91
C ASP A 79 -5.82 16.28 2.90
N LEU A 80 -5.83 15.56 1.77
CA LEU A 80 -4.82 15.75 0.73
C LEU A 80 -4.94 17.14 0.09
N VAL A 81 -6.17 17.59 -0.20
CA VAL A 81 -6.44 18.92 -0.74
C VAL A 81 -6.00 20.00 0.26
N ALA A 82 -6.34 19.86 1.54
CA ALA A 82 -5.96 20.80 2.59
C ALA A 82 -4.43 20.89 2.77
N VAL A 83 -3.72 19.76 2.71
CA VAL A 83 -2.26 19.74 2.74
C VAL A 83 -1.66 20.43 1.52
N VAL A 84 -2.20 20.20 0.33
CA VAL A 84 -1.73 20.86 -0.89
C VAL A 84 -1.98 22.36 -0.82
N ALA A 85 -3.13 22.81 -0.31
CA ALA A 85 -3.42 24.23 -0.09
C ALA A 85 -2.44 24.87 0.91
N THR A 86 -2.14 24.15 2.01
CA THR A 86 -1.14 24.56 3.00
C THR A 86 0.23 24.73 2.37
N TYR A 87 0.66 23.78 1.53
CA TYR A 87 1.91 23.89 0.78
C TYR A 87 1.91 25.08 -0.18
N LEU A 88 0.84 25.27 -0.97
CA LEU A 88 0.74 26.39 -1.91
C LEU A 88 0.77 27.76 -1.21
N SER A 89 0.33 27.82 0.04
CA SER A 89 0.35 29.03 0.86
C SER A 89 1.69 29.28 1.55
N THR A 90 2.66 28.35 1.45
CA THR A 90 3.99 28.56 2.02
C THR A 90 4.85 29.47 1.14
N GLU A 91 5.60 30.36 1.77
CA GLU A 91 6.48 31.27 1.04
C GLU A 91 7.54 30.51 0.25
N GLY A 92 7.72 30.88 -1.02
CA GLY A 92 8.66 30.22 -1.93
C GLY A 92 8.13 28.93 -2.57
N ALA A 93 6.89 28.52 -2.31
CA ALA A 93 6.29 27.38 -2.98
C ALA A 93 6.16 27.63 -4.49
N THR A 94 6.80 26.79 -5.30
CA THR A 94 6.73 26.87 -6.77
C THR A 94 5.42 26.31 -7.32
N GLY A 95 4.64 25.61 -6.49
CA GLY A 95 3.47 24.85 -6.91
C GLY A 95 3.83 23.62 -7.76
N SER A 96 5.10 23.24 -7.87
CA SER A 96 5.50 22.04 -8.61
C SER A 96 5.40 20.79 -7.72
N PHE A 97 5.14 19.63 -8.33
CA PHE A 97 5.10 18.37 -7.59
C PHE A 97 6.46 18.01 -6.96
N ALA A 98 7.55 18.36 -7.63
CA ALA A 98 8.91 18.12 -7.14
C ALA A 98 9.18 18.91 -5.86
N ASP A 99 8.78 20.19 -5.85
CA ASP A 99 8.92 21.08 -4.71
C ASP A 99 8.01 20.67 -3.55
N TYR A 100 6.73 20.33 -3.83
CA TYR A 100 5.86 19.69 -2.84
C TYR A 100 6.51 18.44 -2.21
N SER A 101 7.10 17.57 -3.04
CA SER A 101 7.74 16.34 -2.56
C SER A 101 8.97 16.63 -1.70
N ALA A 102 9.67 17.74 -1.93
CA ALA A 102 10.77 18.18 -1.07
C ALA A 102 10.23 18.77 0.26
N TRP A 103 9.22 19.62 0.19
CA TRP A 103 8.53 20.20 1.35
C TRP A 103 7.87 19.16 2.26
N ALA A 104 7.30 18.10 1.70
CA ALA A 104 6.67 17.02 2.45
C ALA A 104 7.69 16.14 3.18
N ARG A 105 8.93 16.02 2.66
CA ARG A 105 9.98 15.21 3.31
C ARG A 105 10.52 15.84 4.59
N THR A 106 10.34 17.15 4.78
CA THR A 106 10.79 17.85 6.00
C THR A 106 9.73 17.84 7.10
N ARG A 107 8.59 17.16 6.89
CA ARG A 107 7.45 17.12 7.81
C ARG A 107 7.02 15.69 8.14
N GLU A 108 6.66 15.45 9.39
CA GLU A 108 6.24 14.13 9.87
C GLU A 108 4.75 13.85 9.62
N ASP A 109 3.89 14.87 9.78
CA ASP A 109 2.45 14.79 9.55
C ASP A 109 2.05 15.32 8.18
N THR A 110 2.69 14.81 7.13
CA THR A 110 2.38 15.21 5.76
C THR A 110 2.40 14.00 4.82
N PRO A 111 1.37 13.82 3.98
CA PRO A 111 1.35 12.75 2.99
C PRO A 111 2.54 12.90 2.03
N SER A 112 3.20 11.79 1.74
CA SER A 112 4.30 11.79 0.76
C SER A 112 3.77 12.09 -0.65
N GLY A 113 4.63 12.57 -1.55
CA GLY A 113 4.28 12.70 -2.97
C GLY A 113 3.80 11.38 -3.61
N ALA A 114 4.29 10.24 -3.13
CA ALA A 114 3.81 8.93 -3.56
C ALA A 114 2.36 8.67 -3.10
N THR A 115 2.00 9.08 -1.88
CA THR A 115 0.63 9.03 -1.36
C THR A 115 -0.31 9.85 -2.24
N LEU A 116 0.07 11.07 -2.63
CA LEU A 116 -0.75 11.90 -3.52
C LEU A 116 -0.96 11.25 -4.90
N ARG A 117 0.11 10.70 -5.49
CA ARG A 117 0.03 10.03 -6.80
C ARG A 117 -0.86 8.78 -6.80
N GLN A 118 -0.94 8.07 -5.68
CA GLN A 118 -1.85 6.92 -5.53
C GLN A 118 -3.32 7.36 -5.48
N ARG A 119 -3.59 8.63 -5.20
CA ARG A 119 -4.92 9.17 -4.95
C ARG A 119 -5.49 9.95 -6.13
N GLY A 120 -4.64 10.67 -6.85
CA GLY A 120 -5.07 11.40 -8.02
C GLY A 120 -3.92 12.08 -8.74
N SER A 121 -4.26 12.84 -9.78
CA SER A 121 -3.28 13.65 -10.49
C SER A 121 -2.92 14.90 -9.69
N TRP A 122 -1.65 15.32 -9.75
CA TRP A 122 -1.20 16.57 -9.12
C TRP A 122 -1.98 17.79 -9.60
N ALA A 123 -2.35 17.81 -10.88
CA ALA A 123 -3.11 18.91 -11.47
C ALA A 123 -4.53 19.01 -10.87
N GLU A 124 -5.19 17.88 -10.62
CA GLU A 124 -6.51 17.84 -10.00
C GLU A 124 -6.45 18.32 -8.54
N LEU A 125 -5.55 17.75 -7.74
CA LEU A 125 -5.39 18.11 -6.33
C LEU A 125 -5.06 19.60 -6.16
N LYS A 126 -4.21 20.14 -7.05
CA LYS A 126 -3.88 21.57 -7.03
C LYS A 126 -5.08 22.45 -7.39
N ARG A 127 -5.86 22.09 -8.42
CA ARG A 127 -7.08 22.84 -8.78
C ARG A 127 -8.07 22.87 -7.63
N GLN A 128 -8.30 21.72 -7.00
CA GLN A 128 -9.17 21.61 -5.82
C GLN A 128 -8.65 22.46 -4.66
N ALA A 129 -7.34 22.41 -4.39
CA ALA A 129 -6.71 23.19 -3.32
C ALA A 129 -6.73 24.71 -3.55
N GLN A 130 -6.81 25.16 -4.81
CA GLN A 130 -6.93 26.58 -5.16
C GLN A 130 -8.39 27.07 -5.19
N SER A 131 -9.35 26.14 -5.16
CA SER A 131 -10.79 26.44 -5.19
C SER A 131 -11.43 26.38 -3.80
N HIS A 132 -10.69 25.92 -2.80
CA HIS A 132 -11.03 25.91 -1.37
C HIS A 132 -10.48 27.16 -0.68
#